data_AF-A0AAU1DAL6-F1
#
_entry.id   AF-A0AAU1DAL6-F1
#
_cell.length_a   1.000
_cell.length_b   1.000
_cell.length_c   1.000
_cell.angle_alpha   90.00
_cell.angle_beta   90.00
_cell.angle_gamma   90.00
#
_symmetry.space_group_name_H-M   'P 1'
#
loop_
_entity.id
_entity.type
_entity.pdbx_description
1 polymer ?
#
loop_
_entity_poly.entity_id
_entity_poly.type
_entity_poly.pdbx_seq_one_letter_code
_entity_poly.pdbx_strand_id
1 'polypeptide(L)'
;MRQRLLKLVPQLLAILVLAAVALAVWAAWLGWDQHRDVQSDGTTTGPYEAWQVIGLVLTLLAPVYWAASRRYIAGAVLGITVGLTVAAYYDWSDDSSGLFMVGVGMVMVGSLFVTAVISAVIASVKRDGR
;
A
#
# COMPACT_ATOMS: atom_id res chain seq x y z
N MET A 1 -14.12 -3.09 -29.96
CA MET A 1 -13.30 -2.18 -29.10
C MET A 1 -14.09 -1.54 -27.95
N ARG A 2 -15.30 -1.00 -28.18
CA ARG A 2 -16.12 -0.31 -27.15
C ARG A 2 -16.43 -1.13 -25.88
N GLN A 3 -16.66 -2.44 -26.01
CA GLN A 3 -16.95 -3.34 -24.87
C GLN A 3 -15.73 -3.62 -23.96
N ARG A 4 -14.49 -3.60 -24.48
CA ARG A 4 -13.28 -3.73 -23.66
C ARG A 4 -13.05 -2.47 -22.83
N LEU A 5 -13.24 -1.28 -23.42
CA LEU A 5 -13.16 0.01 -22.72
C LEU A 5 -14.11 0.09 -21.53
N LEU A 6 -15.36 -0.35 -21.68
CA LEU A 6 -16.35 -0.35 -20.59
C LEU A 6 -15.97 -1.24 -19.40
N LYS A 7 -15.16 -2.29 -19.61
CA LYS A 7 -14.63 -3.12 -18.52
C LYS A 7 -13.36 -2.56 -17.89
N LEU A 8 -12.56 -1.79 -18.65
CA LEU A 8 -11.31 -1.21 -18.17
C LEU A 8 -11.53 0.03 -17.31
N VAL A 9 -12.53 0.87 -17.63
CA VAL A 9 -12.86 2.06 -16.83
C VAL A 9 -13.08 1.77 -15.34
N PRO A 10 -13.95 0.84 -14.93
CA PRO A 10 -14.16 0.56 -13.50
C PRO A 10 -12.92 -0.02 -12.83
N GLN A 11 -12.08 -0.75 -13.57
CA GLN A 11 -10.83 -1.30 -13.05
C GLN A 11 -9.77 -0.21 -12.86
N LEU A 12 -9.67 0.74 -13.80
CA LEU A 12 -8.77 1.88 -13.70
C LEU A 12 -9.20 2.82 -12.56
N LEU A 13 -10.51 3.06 -12.42
CA LEU A 13 -11.06 3.80 -11.28
C LEU A 13 -10.76 3.09 -9.96
N ALA A 14 -10.90 1.76 -9.89
CA ALA A 14 -10.54 1.01 -8.69
C ALA A 14 -9.06 1.17 -8.35
N ILE A 15 -8.15 1.14 -9.34
CA ILE A 15 -6.72 1.39 -9.14
C ILE A 15 -6.49 2.79 -8.55
N LEU A 16 -7.07 3.82 -9.17
CA LEU A 16 -6.89 5.21 -8.75
C LEU A 16 -7.44 5.47 -7.34
N VAL A 17 -8.65 4.97 -7.06
CA VAL A 17 -9.28 5.11 -5.74
C VAL A 17 -8.45 4.39 -4.67
N LEU A 18 -8.01 3.16 -4.92
CA LEU A 18 -7.22 2.41 -3.96
C LEU A 18 -5.83 3.00 -3.74
N ALA A 19 -5.22 3.59 -4.78
CA ALA A 19 -3.97 4.35 -4.64
C ALA A 19 -4.15 5.59 -3.77
N ALA A 20 -5.22 6.36 -3.99
CA ALA A 20 -5.55 7.52 -3.17
C ALA A 20 -5.84 7.13 -1.71
N VAL A 21 -6.57 6.02 -1.49
CA VAL A 21 -6.80 5.46 -0.15
C VAL A 21 -5.48 5.07 0.50
N ALA A 22 -4.59 4.38 -0.19
CA ALA A 22 -3.30 3.98 0.36
C ALA A 22 -2.44 5.19 0.75
N LEU A 23 -2.40 6.24 -0.08
CA LEU A 23 -1.75 7.51 0.25
C LEU A 23 -2.34 8.16 1.51
N ALA A 24 -3.67 8.24 1.59
CA ALA A 24 -4.35 8.86 2.72
C ALA A 24 -4.12 8.09 4.03
N VAL A 25 -4.15 6.75 3.98
CA VAL A 25 -3.90 5.91 5.16
C VAL A 25 -2.43 5.98 5.57
N TRP A 26 -1.48 6.04 4.63
CA TRP A 26 -0.07 6.33 4.96
C TRP A 26 0.04 7.67 5.68
N ALA A 27 -0.51 8.74 5.13
CA ALA A 27 -0.45 10.06 5.74
C ALA A 27 -1.08 10.09 7.15
N ALA A 28 -2.19 9.36 7.35
CA ALA A 28 -2.89 9.29 8.63
C ALA A 28 -2.12 8.51 9.71
N TRP A 29 -1.37 7.48 9.34
CA TRP A 29 -0.64 6.65 10.31
C TRP A 29 0.82 7.08 10.50
N LEU A 30 1.50 7.39 9.40
CA LEU A 30 2.94 7.64 9.34
C LEU A 30 3.27 9.10 9.04
N GLY A 31 2.40 9.84 8.35
CA GLY A 31 2.72 11.19 7.88
C GLY A 31 2.75 12.28 8.96
N TRP A 32 2.08 12.06 10.10
CA TRP A 32 1.94 13.09 11.15
C TRP A 32 3.05 13.05 12.20
N ASP A 33 3.65 11.89 12.44
CA ASP A 33 4.71 11.71 13.43
C ASP A 33 6.06 11.68 12.72
N GLN A 34 6.85 12.72 12.96
CA GLN A 34 8.20 12.89 12.40
C GLN A 34 9.24 12.94 13.53
N HIS A 35 8.84 12.58 14.76
CA HIS A 35 9.74 12.62 15.90
C HIS A 35 10.75 11.49 15.81
N ARG A 36 12.02 11.80 16.04
CA ARG A 36 13.08 10.80 16.08
C ARG A 36 13.66 10.72 17.48
N ASP A 37 13.66 9.52 18.04
CA ASP A 37 14.20 9.26 19.36
C ASP A 37 15.70 9.04 19.27
N VAL A 38 16.45 9.84 20.02
CA VAL A 38 17.91 9.69 20.17
C VAL A 38 18.17 8.78 21.35
N GLN A 39 18.78 7.63 21.08
CA GLN A 39 19.19 6.68 22.10
C GLN A 39 20.47 7.13 22.81
N SER A 40 20.72 6.56 23.99
CA SER A 40 21.89 6.89 24.81
C SER A 40 23.24 6.57 24.15
N ASP A 41 23.26 5.72 23.14
CA ASP A 41 24.43 5.39 22.32
C ASP A 41 24.63 6.34 21.14
N GLY A 42 23.78 7.36 21.00
CA GLY A 42 23.81 8.34 19.91
C GLY A 42 23.11 7.88 18.63
N THR A 43 22.56 6.66 18.60
CA THR A 43 21.76 6.21 17.45
C THR A 43 20.39 6.88 17.46
N THR A 44 19.81 7.03 16.27
CA THR A 44 18.48 7.63 16.11
C THR A 44 17.51 6.58 15.59
N THR A 45 16.32 6.49 16.20
CA THR A 45 15.22 5.62 15.76
C THR A 45 13.98 6.44 15.49
N GLY A 46 13.04 5.87 14.74
CA GLY A 46 11.90 6.58 14.18
C GLY A 46 12.18 7.12 12.77
N PRO A 47 11.23 7.84 12.15
CA PRO A 47 10.05 8.42 12.79
C PRO A 47 8.88 7.44 13.02
N TYR A 48 8.96 6.21 12.50
CA TYR A 48 7.83 5.28 12.53
C TYR A 48 7.92 4.27 13.66
N GLU A 49 6.85 4.21 14.44
CA GLU A 49 6.67 3.20 15.47
C GLU A 49 6.00 1.93 14.93
N ALA A 50 6.33 0.79 15.54
CA ALA A 50 5.80 -0.51 15.10
C ALA A 50 4.26 -0.54 15.11
N TRP A 51 3.62 0.12 16.08
CA TRP A 51 2.16 0.19 16.17
C TRP A 51 1.53 1.02 15.02
N GLN A 52 2.21 2.07 14.53
CA GLN A 52 1.74 2.86 13.40
C GLN A 52 1.76 2.04 12.12
N VAL A 53 2.85 1.30 11.89
CA VAL A 53 2.99 0.41 10.74
C VAL A 53 1.95 -0.72 10.79
N ILE A 54 1.72 -1.31 11.98
CA ILE A 54 0.65 -2.30 12.16
C ILE A 54 -0.72 -1.69 11.86
N GLY A 55 -1.00 -0.49 12.37
CA GLY A 55 -2.23 0.25 12.11
C GLY A 55 -2.47 0.51 10.61
N LEU A 56 -1.44 0.95 9.89
CA LEU A 56 -1.43 1.10 8.43
C LEU A 56 -1.82 -0.21 7.74
N VAL A 57 -1.12 -1.31 8.06
CA VAL A 57 -1.36 -2.62 7.44
C VAL A 57 -2.79 -3.09 7.70
N LEU A 58 -3.25 -3.06 8.96
CA LEU A 58 -4.60 -3.48 9.33
C LEU A 58 -5.68 -2.64 8.63
N THR A 59 -5.45 -1.33 8.50
CA THR A 59 -6.39 -0.43 7.81
C THR A 59 -6.45 -0.74 6.31
N LEU A 60 -5.33 -1.05 5.66
CA LEU A 60 -5.27 -1.39 4.23
C LEU A 60 -5.83 -2.77 3.90
N LEU A 61 -5.91 -3.69 4.85
CA LEU A 61 -6.55 -4.99 4.64
C LEU A 61 -8.04 -4.85 4.28
N ALA A 62 -8.76 -3.89 4.85
CA ALA A 62 -10.17 -3.66 4.56
C ALA A 62 -10.45 -3.31 3.08
N PRO A 63 -9.80 -2.30 2.47
CA PRO A 63 -9.97 -2.00 1.05
C PRO A 63 -9.44 -3.10 0.12
N VAL A 64 -8.34 -3.79 0.48
CA VAL A 64 -7.85 -4.97 -0.26
C VAL A 64 -8.92 -6.07 -0.28
N TYR A 65 -9.48 -6.39 0.90
CA TYR A 65 -10.51 -7.40 1.03
C TYR A 65 -11.74 -7.04 0.20
N TRP A 66 -12.23 -5.81 0.33
CA TRP A 66 -13.38 -5.32 -0.42
C TRP A 66 -13.16 -5.46 -1.94
N ALA A 67 -12.02 -4.99 -2.45
CA ALA A 67 -11.69 -5.02 -3.87
C ALA A 67 -11.54 -6.45 -4.40
N ALA A 68 -10.78 -7.31 -3.70
CA ALA A 68 -10.63 -8.72 -4.06
C ALA A 68 -11.97 -9.46 -4.03
N SER A 69 -12.81 -9.20 -3.02
CA SER A 69 -14.12 -9.83 -2.86
C SER A 69 -15.11 -9.49 -3.98
N ARG A 70 -14.90 -8.37 -4.68
CA ARG A 70 -15.68 -7.89 -5.83
C ARG A 70 -15.00 -8.16 -7.18
N ARG A 71 -13.95 -8.96 -7.21
CA ARG A 71 -13.15 -9.30 -8.41
C ARG A 71 -12.36 -8.13 -9.01
N TYR A 72 -12.14 -7.05 -8.26
CA TYR A 72 -11.24 -5.95 -8.64
C TYR A 72 -9.79 -6.26 -8.22
N ILE A 73 -9.29 -7.46 -8.53
CA ILE A 73 -7.97 -7.94 -8.07
C ILE A 73 -6.84 -7.02 -8.55
N ALA A 74 -6.84 -6.64 -9.83
CA ALA A 74 -5.85 -5.70 -10.34
C ALA A 74 -5.92 -4.33 -9.65
N GLY A 75 -7.12 -3.91 -9.24
CA GLY A 75 -7.31 -2.70 -8.43
C GLY A 75 -6.66 -2.82 -7.06
N ALA A 76 -6.92 -3.92 -6.36
CA ALA A 76 -6.33 -4.22 -5.05
C ALA A 76 -4.79 -4.25 -5.11
N VAL A 77 -4.25 -4.96 -6.09
CA VAL A 77 -2.80 -5.16 -6.21
C VAL A 77 -2.10 -3.90 -6.69
N LEU A 78 -2.52 -3.33 -7.81
CA LEU A 78 -1.84 -2.17 -8.40
C LEU A 78 -2.14 -0.88 -7.65
N GLY A 79 -3.38 -0.67 -7.21
CA GLY A 79 -3.76 0.56 -6.50
C GLY A 79 -3.01 0.71 -5.19
N ILE A 80 -3.03 -0.31 -4.33
CA ILE A 80 -2.32 -0.28 -3.05
C ILE A 80 -0.81 -0.18 -3.25
N THR A 81 -0.24 -0.95 -4.19
CA THR A 81 1.20 -0.89 -4.48
C THR A 81 1.63 0.49 -4.96
N VAL A 82 0.92 1.08 -5.92
CA VAL A 82 1.24 2.41 -6.43
C VAL A 82 1.09 3.46 -5.34
N GLY A 83 -0.01 3.44 -4.58
CA GLY A 83 -0.22 4.41 -3.50
C GLY A 83 0.86 4.36 -2.43
N LEU A 84 1.23 3.16 -1.96
CA LEU A 84 2.31 2.97 -0.98
C LEU A 84 3.68 3.38 -1.53
N THR A 85 3.97 3.04 -2.79
CA THR A 85 5.25 3.38 -3.43
C THR A 85 5.40 4.89 -3.58
N VAL A 86 4.34 5.58 -4.01
CA VAL A 86 4.32 7.04 -4.14
C VAL A 86 4.43 7.71 -2.77
N ALA A 87 3.73 7.18 -1.75
CA ALA A 87 3.81 7.70 -0.39
C ALA A 87 5.24 7.60 0.16
N ALA A 88 5.85 6.42 0.04
CA ALA A 88 7.23 6.18 0.49
C ALA A 88 8.24 7.03 -0.29
N TYR A 89 8.06 7.18 -1.60
CA TYR A 89 8.92 8.03 -2.42
C TYR A 89 8.85 9.49 -1.98
N TYR A 90 7.64 10.02 -1.78
CA TYR A 90 7.45 11.40 -1.36
C TYR A 90 7.99 11.65 0.06
N ASP A 91 7.79 10.71 0.98
CA ASP A 91 8.23 10.86 2.36
C ASP A 91 9.75 10.74 2.53
N TRP A 92 10.40 9.93 1.70
CA TRP A 92 11.84 9.64 1.85
C TRP A 92 12.73 10.32 0.80
N SER A 93 12.17 11.09 -0.15
CA SER A 93 12.94 11.69 -1.26
C SER A 93 13.98 12.71 -0.81
N ASP A 94 13.86 13.25 0.40
CA ASP A 94 14.78 14.25 0.94
C ASP A 94 16.10 13.62 1.49
N ASP A 95 16.21 12.29 1.51
CA ASP A 95 17.44 11.59 1.89
C ASP A 95 18.49 11.59 0.76
N SER A 96 19.57 12.34 0.98
CA SER A 96 20.69 12.48 0.03
C SER A 96 21.56 11.22 -0.14
N SER A 97 21.40 10.19 0.69
CA SER A 97 22.24 8.98 0.65
C SER A 97 21.94 8.07 -0.55
N GLY A 98 20.76 8.22 -1.17
CA GLY A 98 20.25 7.33 -2.22
C GLY A 98 19.73 5.99 -1.69
N LEU A 99 19.88 5.69 -0.39
CA LEU A 99 19.35 4.49 0.25
C LEU A 99 17.82 4.45 0.21
N PHE A 100 17.18 5.61 0.19
CA PHE A 100 15.72 5.73 0.08
C PHE A 100 15.15 4.96 -1.12
N MET A 101 15.84 4.92 -2.26
CA MET A 101 15.37 4.19 -3.45
C MET A 101 15.30 2.68 -3.21
N VAL A 102 16.22 2.13 -2.41
CA VAL A 102 16.17 0.71 -2.00
C VAL A 102 14.97 0.48 -1.08
N GLY A 103 14.72 1.38 -0.14
CA GLY A 103 13.54 1.35 0.72
C GLY A 103 12.24 1.38 -0.08
N VAL A 104 12.09 2.35 -0.99
CA VAL A 104 10.92 2.47 -1.89
C VAL A 104 10.74 1.20 -2.72
N GLY A 105 11.84 0.64 -3.25
CA GLY A 105 11.82 -0.63 -3.98
C GLY A 105 11.35 -1.81 -3.12
N MET A 106 11.80 -1.91 -1.87
CA MET A 106 11.33 -2.92 -0.93
C MET A 106 9.84 -2.77 -0.61
N VAL A 107 9.36 -1.53 -0.39
CA VAL A 107 7.92 -1.26 -0.18
C VAL A 107 7.12 -1.71 -1.40
N MET A 108 7.55 -1.33 -2.60
CA MET A 108 6.88 -1.70 -3.86
C MET A 108 6.78 -3.22 -4.02
N VAL A 109 7.89 -3.95 -3.89
CA VAL A 109 7.93 -5.41 -4.07
C VAL A 109 7.14 -6.11 -2.97
N GLY A 110 7.33 -5.69 -1.72
CA GLY A 110 6.63 -6.26 -0.56
C GLY A 110 5.13 -6.07 -0.66
N SER A 111 4.66 -4.85 -0.97
CA SER A 111 3.23 -4.57 -1.11
C SER A 111 2.63 -5.32 -2.29
N LEU A 112 3.35 -5.41 -3.41
CA LEU A 112 2.88 -6.13 -4.59
C LEU A 112 2.69 -7.61 -4.29
N PHE A 113 3.68 -8.24 -3.67
CA PHE A 113 3.66 -9.65 -3.32
C PHE A 113 2.53 -9.97 -2.32
N VAL A 114 2.47 -9.23 -1.21
CA VAL A 114 1.48 -9.46 -0.14
C VAL A 114 0.06 -9.23 -0.64
N THR A 115 -0.20 -8.13 -1.35
CA THR A 115 -1.54 -7.84 -1.88
C THR A 115 -1.97 -8.85 -2.93
N ALA A 116 -1.05 -9.36 -3.75
CA ALA A 116 -1.33 -10.43 -4.72
C ALA A 116 -1.71 -11.74 -4.02
N VAL A 117 -0.94 -12.16 -3.01
CA VAL A 117 -1.20 -13.38 -2.22
C VAL A 117 -2.56 -13.28 -1.53
N ILE A 118 -2.82 -12.20 -0.81
CA ILE A 118 -4.10 -11.99 -0.11
C ILE A 118 -5.27 -11.99 -1.09
N SER A 119 -5.13 -11.29 -2.23
CA SER A 119 -6.18 -11.25 -3.24
C SER A 119 -6.45 -12.63 -3.84
N ALA A 120 -5.41 -13.44 -4.07
CA ALA A 120 -5.54 -14.80 -4.57
C ALA A 120 -6.27 -15.71 -3.57
N VAL A 121 -5.91 -15.64 -2.28
CA VAL A 121 -6.57 -16.40 -1.20
C VAL A 121 -8.05 -16.01 -1.09
N ILE A 122 -8.37 -14.72 -1.12
CA ILE A 122 -9.77 -14.26 -1.05
C ILE A 122 -10.56 -14.74 -2.27
N ALA A 123 -9.95 -14.71 -3.45
CA ALA A 123 -10.58 -15.16 -4.67
C ALA A 123 -10.82 -16.68 -4.70
N SER A 124 -9.91 -17.49 -4.16
CA SER A 124 -10.09 -18.95 -4.08
C SER A 124 -11.21 -19.32 -3.12
N VAL A 125 -11.20 -18.78 -1.90
CA VAL A 125 -12.23 -19.06 -0.88
C VAL A 125 -13.64 -18.68 -1.38
N LYS A 126 -13.78 -17.55 -2.08
CA LYS A 126 -15.08 -17.14 -2.66
C LYS A 126 -15.51 -17.96 -3.86
N ARG A 127 -14.60 -18.68 -4.52
CA ARG A 127 -14.92 -19.54 -5.66
C ARG A 127 -15.47 -20.88 -5.19
N ASP A 128 -14.96 -21.39 -4.07
CA ASP A 128 -15.37 -22.67 -3.48
C ASP A 128 -16.65 -22.56 -2.63
N GLY A 129 -16.98 -21.36 -2.15
CA GLY A 129 -18.22 -21.08 -1.40
C GLY A 129 -19.44 -20.72 -2.26
N ARG A 130 -19.40 -20.92 -3.58
CA ARG A 130 -20.54 -20.77 -4.50
C ARG A 130 -20.97 -22.14 -5.02
#